data_AF-A0AAV3F2M8-F1
#
_entry.id   AF-A0AAV3F2M8-F1
#
_cell.length_a   1.000
_cell.length_b   1.000
_cell.length_c   1.000
_cell.angle_alpha   90.00
_cell.angle_beta   90.00
_cell.angle_gamma   90.00
#
_symmetry.space_group_name_H-M   'P 1'
#
loop_
_entity.id
_entity.type
_entity.pdbx_description
1 polymer ?
#
loop_
_entity_poly.entity_id
_entity_poly.type
_entity_poly.pdbx_seq_one_letter_code
_entity_poly.pdbx_strand_id
1 'polypeptide(L)'
;MEQRSRVFIFIDDEHQPIAELETPVNFELDTHKLVDGDHTLKIVSKDHTGKEGIRIIPFTVKNGPAIDIEGIKEKAVVDGLLSIRINAYGKGDQKTFLVVGSETPQSIPFWVWTTIIVIFAWGMYYLVRYL
;
A
#
# COMPACT_ATOMS: atom_id res chain seq x y z
N MET A 1 -22.10 -21.93 -33.91
CA MET A 1 -22.77 -21.09 -32.89
C MET A 1 -21.71 -20.80 -31.84
N GLU A 2 -21.26 -19.55 -31.68
CA GLU A 2 -20.29 -19.23 -30.63
C GLU A 2 -20.92 -19.54 -29.27
N GLN A 3 -20.37 -20.52 -28.56
CA GLN A 3 -20.77 -20.84 -27.20
C GLN A 3 -20.20 -19.77 -26.28
N ARG A 4 -20.97 -18.70 -26.06
CA ARG A 4 -20.62 -17.65 -25.11
C ARG A 4 -21.10 -18.05 -23.73
N SER A 5 -20.18 -18.14 -22.78
CA SER A 5 -20.51 -18.36 -21.38
C SER A 5 -20.92 -17.03 -20.74
N ARG A 6 -21.89 -17.07 -19.82
CA ARG A 6 -22.28 -15.91 -19.03
C ARG A 6 -21.44 -15.85 -17.77
N VAL A 7 -21.10 -14.65 -17.31
CA VAL A 7 -20.32 -14.42 -16.11
C VAL A 7 -21.05 -13.44 -15.23
N PHE A 8 -21.19 -13.81 -13.96
CA PHE A 8 -21.75 -13.01 -12.89
C PHE A 8 -20.61 -12.58 -11.96
N ILE A 9 -20.49 -11.29 -11.72
CA ILE A 9 -19.44 -10.72 -10.88
C ILE A 9 -20.08 -10.21 -9.59
N PHE A 10 -19.51 -10.59 -8.46
CA PHE A 10 -19.94 -10.20 -7.11
C PHE A 10 -18.74 -9.60 -6.38
N ILE A 11 -19.02 -8.61 -5.54
CA ILE A 11 -18.06 -8.05 -4.59
C ILE A 11 -18.51 -8.48 -3.20
N ASP A 12 -17.56 -8.96 -2.41
CA ASP A 12 -17.75 -9.45 -1.05
C ASP A 12 -18.83 -10.54 -1.00
N ASP A 13 -19.61 -10.56 0.09
CA ASP A 13 -20.70 -11.50 0.31
C ASP A 13 -22.05 -10.95 -0.22
N GLU A 14 -22.03 -10.02 -1.18
CA GLU A 14 -23.26 -9.48 -1.76
C GLU A 14 -24.03 -10.54 -2.56
N HIS A 15 -25.36 -10.55 -2.38
CA HIS A 15 -26.25 -11.49 -3.06
C HIS A 15 -26.57 -11.08 -4.51
N GLN A 16 -26.42 -9.80 -4.85
CA GLN A 16 -26.69 -9.28 -6.19
C GLN A 16 -25.37 -9.16 -6.96
N PRO A 17 -25.33 -9.63 -8.22
CA PRO A 17 -24.15 -9.41 -9.04
C PRO A 17 -24.05 -7.92 -9.42
N ILE A 18 -22.86 -7.36 -9.32
CA ILE A 18 -22.59 -5.99 -9.77
C ILE A 18 -22.56 -5.89 -11.30
N ALA A 19 -22.34 -7.02 -12.00
CA ALA A 19 -22.37 -7.12 -13.44
C ALA A 19 -22.71 -8.55 -13.90
N GLU A 20 -23.52 -8.64 -14.97
CA GLU A 20 -23.74 -9.86 -15.75
C GLU A 20 -23.26 -9.60 -17.19
N LEU A 21 -22.31 -10.41 -17.65
CA LEU A 21 -21.60 -10.18 -18.92
C LEU A 21 -21.40 -11.49 -19.70
N GLU A 22 -21.21 -11.40 -21.02
CA GLU A 22 -20.88 -12.55 -21.87
C GLU A 22 -19.38 -12.57 -22.20
N THR A 23 -18.73 -13.74 -22.11
CA THR A 23 -17.29 -13.87 -22.38
C THR A 23 -16.96 -13.91 -23.88
N PRO A 24 -15.76 -13.44 -24.29
CA PRO A 24 -14.75 -12.72 -23.50
C PRO A 24 -15.14 -11.25 -23.27
N VAL A 25 -14.88 -10.72 -22.08
CA VAL A 25 -15.26 -9.35 -21.69
C VAL A 25 -14.19 -8.70 -20.82
N ASN A 26 -14.01 -7.38 -21.01
CA ASN A 26 -13.25 -6.54 -20.09
C ASN A 26 -14.22 -5.89 -19.09
N PHE A 27 -13.94 -6.05 -17.80
CA PHE A 27 -14.73 -5.46 -16.73
C PHE A 27 -13.87 -4.46 -15.96
N GLU A 28 -14.37 -3.23 -15.82
CA GLU A 28 -13.70 -2.16 -15.07
C GLU A 28 -14.37 -2.00 -13.70
N LEU A 29 -13.61 -2.23 -12.63
CA LEU A 29 -14.07 -2.06 -11.26
C LEU A 29 -13.66 -0.68 -10.73
N ASP A 30 -14.65 0.16 -10.45
CA ASP A 30 -14.43 1.46 -9.79
C ASP A 30 -14.23 1.27 -8.29
N THR A 31 -12.97 1.19 -7.87
CA THR A 31 -12.59 1.00 -6.46
C THR A 31 -12.86 2.20 -5.58
N HIS A 32 -13.11 3.42 -6.12
CA HIS A 32 -13.40 4.61 -5.31
C HIS A 32 -14.72 4.54 -4.55
N LYS A 33 -15.63 3.66 -4.99
CA LYS A 33 -16.92 3.42 -4.34
C LYS A 33 -16.83 2.35 -3.24
N LEU A 34 -15.71 1.65 -3.15
CA LEU A 34 -15.45 0.66 -2.12
C LEU A 34 -14.82 1.33 -0.89
N VAL A 35 -15.16 0.79 0.28
CA VAL A 35 -14.54 1.19 1.54
C VAL A 35 -13.08 0.73 1.59
N ASP A 36 -12.29 1.34 2.47
CA ASP A 36 -10.94 0.84 2.72
C ASP A 36 -10.98 -0.46 3.51
N GLY A 37 -10.20 -1.44 3.09
CA GLY A 37 -10.12 -2.73 3.76
C GLY A 37 -9.95 -3.91 2.82
N ASP A 38 -10.11 -5.10 3.37
CA ASP A 38 -10.04 -6.34 2.64
C ASP A 38 -11.39 -6.65 2.00
N HIS A 39 -11.34 -7.00 0.72
CA HIS A 39 -12.48 -7.30 -0.14
C HIS A 39 -12.26 -8.60 -0.90
N THR A 40 -13.33 -9.18 -1.41
CA THR A 40 -13.27 -10.38 -2.25
C THR A 40 -14.04 -10.18 -3.55
N LEU A 41 -13.42 -10.52 -4.68
CA LEU A 41 -14.06 -10.54 -5.98
C LEU A 41 -14.45 -11.97 -6.30
N LYS A 42 -15.76 -12.25 -6.36
CA LYS A 42 -16.30 -13.55 -6.68
C LYS A 42 -16.87 -13.53 -8.10
N ILE A 43 -16.36 -14.42 -8.94
CA ILE A 43 -16.73 -14.56 -10.33
C ILE A 43 -17.40 -15.92 -10.51
N VAL A 44 -18.64 -15.93 -10.95
CA VAL A 44 -19.41 -17.15 -11.25
C VAL A 44 -19.63 -17.22 -12.76
N SER A 45 -18.99 -18.17 -13.43
CA SER A 45 -19.19 -18.43 -14.85
C SER A 45 -20.21 -19.55 -15.04
N LYS A 46 -21.18 -19.34 -15.92
CA LYS A 46 -22.20 -20.32 -16.30
C LYS A 46 -22.04 -20.66 -17.78
N ASP A 47 -21.71 -21.91 -18.04
CA ASP A 47 -21.53 -22.42 -19.40
C ASP A 47 -22.88 -22.78 -20.05
N HIS A 48 -22.90 -22.96 -21.37
CA HIS A 48 -24.07 -23.35 -22.15
C HIS A 48 -24.64 -24.72 -21.72
N THR A 49 -23.82 -25.55 -21.07
CA THR A 49 -24.19 -26.86 -20.52
C THR A 49 -24.82 -26.77 -19.13
N GLY A 50 -24.93 -25.55 -18.56
CA GLY A 50 -25.44 -25.31 -17.21
C GLY A 50 -24.41 -25.57 -16.10
N LYS A 51 -23.17 -25.93 -16.45
CA LYS A 51 -22.08 -26.04 -15.47
C LYS A 51 -21.67 -24.67 -14.97
N GLU A 52 -21.47 -24.57 -13.66
CA GLU A 52 -21.05 -23.34 -12.99
C GLU A 52 -19.61 -23.49 -12.48
N GLY A 53 -18.76 -22.51 -12.78
CA GLY A 53 -17.41 -22.38 -12.25
C GLY A 53 -17.32 -21.15 -11.37
N ILE A 54 -16.77 -21.30 -10.16
CA ILE A 54 -16.64 -20.21 -9.18
C ILE A 54 -15.16 -19.91 -8.97
N ARG A 55 -14.78 -18.64 -9.05
CA ARG A 55 -13.45 -18.13 -8.72
C ARG A 55 -13.56 -16.99 -7.71
N ILE A 56 -12.78 -17.05 -6.64
CA ILE A 56 -12.72 -16.00 -5.61
C ILE A 56 -11.30 -15.43 -5.60
N ILE A 57 -11.19 -14.10 -5.61
CA ILE A 57 -9.93 -13.37 -5.63
C ILE A 57 -9.96 -12.35 -4.48
N PRO A 58 -9.16 -12.53 -3.42
CA PRO A 58 -9.04 -11.53 -2.37
C PRO A 58 -8.21 -10.32 -2.85
N PHE A 59 -8.60 -9.11 -2.47
CA PHE A 59 -7.87 -7.88 -2.75
C PHE A 59 -8.11 -6.85 -1.63
N THR A 60 -7.21 -5.88 -1.49
CA THR A 60 -7.33 -4.83 -0.46
C THR A 60 -7.48 -3.46 -1.13
N VAL A 61 -8.49 -2.70 -0.71
CA VAL A 61 -8.74 -1.34 -1.18
C VAL A 61 -8.09 -0.33 -0.22
N LYS A 62 -7.39 0.66 -0.80
CA LYS A 62 -6.71 1.75 -0.08
C LYS A 62 -6.98 3.08 -0.77
N ASN A 63 -8.15 3.65 -0.51
CA ASN A 63 -8.60 4.96 -0.99
C ASN A 63 -8.34 6.08 0.03
N GLY A 64 -8.22 5.74 1.31
CA GLY A 64 -7.96 6.66 2.41
C GLY A 64 -6.55 7.27 2.42
N PRO A 65 -6.30 8.21 3.36
CA PRO A 65 -5.01 8.86 3.49
C PRO A 65 -3.92 7.85 3.89
N ALA A 66 -2.72 8.02 3.34
CA ALA A 66 -1.56 7.25 3.79
C ALA A 66 -1.11 7.80 5.15
N ILE A 67 -0.97 6.93 6.14
CA ILE A 67 -0.50 7.29 7.48
C ILE A 67 0.95 6.82 7.62
N ASP A 68 1.82 7.71 8.07
CA ASP A 68 3.21 7.42 8.39
C ASP A 68 3.48 7.75 9.86
N ILE A 69 4.25 6.89 10.53
CA ILE A 69 4.52 6.98 11.96
C ILE A 69 6.02 6.96 12.18
N GLU A 70 6.55 8.03 12.75
CA GLU A 70 7.94 8.15 13.16
C GLU A 70 8.05 8.08 14.69
N GLY A 71 9.19 7.56 15.17
CA GLY A 71 9.48 7.47 16.60
C GLY A 71 9.13 6.12 17.23
N ILE A 72 8.41 5.23 16.53
CA ILE A 72 8.19 3.84 16.95
C ILE A 72 8.20 2.90 15.74
N LYS A 73 8.66 1.67 15.94
CA LYS A 73 8.66 0.60 14.92
C LYS A 73 7.71 -0.51 15.31
N GLU A 74 7.22 -1.26 14.33
CA GLU A 74 6.46 -2.48 14.58
C GLU A 74 7.25 -3.43 15.50
N LYS A 75 6.56 -3.97 16.51
CA LYS A 75 7.13 -4.92 17.50
C LYS A 75 8.25 -4.36 18.37
N ALA A 76 8.41 -3.04 18.47
CA ALA A 76 9.36 -2.44 19.39
C ALA A 76 8.94 -2.69 20.85
N VAL A 77 9.89 -3.07 21.71
CA VAL A 77 9.72 -3.11 23.16
C VAL A 77 10.15 -1.73 23.69
N VAL A 78 9.22 -1.02 24.32
CA VAL A 78 9.42 0.36 24.79
C VAL A 78 9.18 0.47 26.29
N ASP A 79 9.88 1.39 26.95
CA ASP A 79 9.73 1.71 28.38
C ASP A 79 9.81 3.23 28.58
N GLY A 80 9.04 3.77 29.51
CA GLY A 80 8.96 5.22 29.79
C GLY A 80 8.14 6.04 28.78
N LEU A 81 8.54 7.31 28.57
CA LEU A 81 7.86 8.28 27.70
C LEU A 81 8.50 8.33 26.31
N LEU A 82 7.72 8.05 25.27
CA LEU A 82 8.15 8.04 23.87
C LEU A 82 7.46 9.14 23.07
N SER A 83 8.25 9.94 22.35
CA SER A 83 7.72 10.94 21.41
C SER A 83 7.45 10.29 20.05
N ILE A 84 6.18 10.24 19.66
CA ILE A 84 5.73 9.67 18.39
C ILE A 84 5.21 10.80 17.52
N ARG A 85 5.65 10.84 16.25
CA ARG A 85 5.13 11.76 15.25
C ARG A 85 4.25 10.99 14.27
N ILE A 86 3.04 11.49 14.05
CA ILE A 86 2.05 10.89 13.14
C ILE A 86 1.84 11.85 11.99
N ASN A 87 2.09 11.38 10.78
CA ASN A 87 1.87 12.11 9.53
C ASN A 87 0.71 11.44 8.77
N ALA A 88 -0.19 12.23 8.19
CA ALA A 88 -1.27 11.73 7.34
C ALA A 88 -1.26 12.48 6.01
N TYR A 89 -1.13 11.74 4.92
CA TYR A 89 -1.09 12.27 3.56
C TYR A 89 -2.40 11.94 2.87
N GLY A 90 -3.23 12.96 2.64
CA GLY A 90 -4.44 12.82 1.84
C GLY A 90 -4.10 12.45 0.41
N LYS A 91 -4.76 11.43 -0.14
CA LYS A 91 -4.78 11.12 -1.58
C LYS A 91 -5.70 12.11 -2.30
N GLY A 92 -5.47 13.41 -2.08
CA GLY A 92 -6.31 14.51 -2.54
C GLY A 92 -5.89 14.99 -3.94
N ASP A 93 -6.89 15.33 -4.75
CA ASP A 93 -6.79 15.76 -6.15
C ASP A 93 -5.47 16.49 -6.51
N GLN A 94 -4.82 16.00 -7.57
CA GLN A 94 -3.58 16.53 -8.16
C GLN A 94 -3.68 17.99 -8.65
N LYS A 95 -4.77 18.70 -8.36
CA LYS A 95 -5.03 20.07 -8.85
C LYS A 95 -4.35 21.15 -8.01
N THR A 96 -3.96 20.85 -6.79
CA THR A 96 -3.23 21.77 -5.93
C THR A 96 -1.99 21.08 -5.40
N PHE A 97 -0.88 21.23 -6.13
CA PHE A 97 0.44 20.85 -5.68
C PHE A 97 0.88 21.79 -4.55
N LEU A 98 0.35 21.57 -3.34
CA LEU A 98 0.81 22.22 -2.13
C LEU A 98 2.10 21.52 -1.69
N VAL A 99 3.25 22.01 -2.16
CA VAL A 99 4.56 21.59 -1.64
C VAL A 99 4.74 22.20 -0.27
N VAL A 100 4.11 21.61 0.73
CA VAL A 100 4.43 21.91 2.13
C VAL A 100 5.20 20.70 2.65
N GLY A 101 6.50 20.88 2.89
CA GLY A 101 7.32 19.87 3.57
C GLY A 101 7.61 18.63 2.72
N SER A 102 8.22 18.81 1.53
CA SER A 102 8.85 17.71 0.77
C SER A 102 10.10 17.12 1.45
N GLU A 103 10.45 17.62 2.63
CA GLU A 103 11.48 17.06 3.49
C GLU A 103 10.78 16.09 4.44
N THR A 104 10.77 14.80 4.08
CA THR A 104 10.48 13.76 5.07
C THR A 104 11.52 13.89 6.18
N PRO A 105 11.13 14.19 7.44
CA PRO A 105 12.09 14.43 8.51
C PRO A 105 12.71 13.10 8.97
N GLN A 106 13.54 12.52 8.11
CA GLN A 106 14.21 11.26 8.35
C GLN A 106 15.33 11.46 9.38
N SER A 107 15.43 10.53 10.34
CA SER A 107 16.56 10.49 11.25
C SER A 107 17.87 10.30 10.47
N ILE A 108 18.95 10.94 10.94
CA ILE A 108 20.28 10.84 10.30
C ILE A 108 20.66 9.36 10.18
N PRO A 109 20.93 8.84 8.96
CA PRO A 109 21.30 7.45 8.78
C PRO A 109 22.57 7.06 9.54
N PHE A 110 22.63 5.82 10.05
CA PHE A 110 23.77 5.37 10.86
C PHE A 110 25.13 5.49 10.14
N TRP A 111 25.16 5.33 8.82
CA TRP A 111 26.38 5.38 8.01
C TRP A 111 27.06 6.76 8.04
N VAL A 112 26.29 7.83 8.29
CA VAL A 112 26.83 9.18 8.46
C VAL A 112 27.71 9.23 9.71
N TRP A 113 27.23 8.68 10.83
CA TRP A 113 28.00 8.59 12.06
C TRP A 113 29.26 7.72 11.90
N THR A 114 29.15 6.58 11.21
CA THR A 114 30.31 5.74 10.90
C THR A 114 31.37 6.50 10.09
N THR A 115 30.95 7.27 9.09
CA THR A 115 31.86 8.09 8.27
C THR A 115 32.57 9.16 9.11
N ILE A 116 31.83 9.86 9.98
CA ILE A 116 32.43 10.87 10.89
C ILE A 116 33.49 10.22 11.79
N ILE A 117 33.18 9.07 12.39
CA ILE A 117 34.12 8.35 13.26
C ILE A 117 35.38 7.93 12.49
N VAL A 118 35.25 7.43 11.26
CA VAL A 118 36.39 7.04 10.42
C VAL A 118 37.28 8.24 10.08
N ILE A 119 36.68 9.37 9.70
CA ILE A 119 37.42 10.60 9.39
C ILE A 119 38.18 11.09 10.63
N PHE A 120 37.54 11.10 11.80
CA PHE A 120 38.18 11.50 13.06
C PHE A 120 39.33 10.57 13.45
N ALA A 121 39.12 9.26 13.39
CA ALA A 121 40.15 8.27 13.70
C ALA A 121 41.35 8.38 12.75
N TRP A 122 41.08 8.61 11.46
CA TRP A 122 42.10 8.83 10.45
C TRP A 122 42.89 10.12 10.71
N GLY A 123 42.22 11.23 10.98
CA GLY A 123 42.87 12.49 11.34
C GLY A 123 43.74 12.37 12.60
N MET A 124 43.23 11.70 13.64
CA MET A 124 43.97 11.46 14.88
C MET A 124 45.20 10.57 14.66
N TYR A 125 45.10 9.55 13.80
CA TYR A 125 46.24 8.71 13.44
C TYR A 125 47.39 9.52 12.84
N TYR A 126 47.09 10.42 11.89
CA TYR A 126 48.12 11.27 11.30
C TYR A 126 48.65 12.30 12.30
N LEU A 127 47.80 12.84 13.17
CA LEU A 127 48.23 13.78 14.21
C LEU A 127 49.21 13.12 15.18
N VAL A 128 48.94 11.90 15.66
CA VAL A 128 49.89 11.17 16.54
C VAL A 128 51.18 10.76 15.82
N ARG A 129 51.10 10.47 14.52
CA ARG A 129 52.25 9.96 13.76
C ARG A 129 53.21 11.05 13.29
N TYR A 130 52.71 12.26 13.04
CA TYR A 130 53.46 13.32 12.35
C TYR A 130 53.58 14.63 13.15
N LEU A 131 52.97 14.70 14.34
CA LEU A 131 53.13 15.79 15.31
C LEU A 131 53.98 15.29 16.49
#